data_AF-N6Z2U2-F1
#
_entry.id   AF-N6Z2U2-F1
#
_cell.length_a   1.000
_cell.length_b   1.000
_cell.length_c   1.000
_cell.angle_alpha   90.00
_cell.angle_beta   90.00
_cell.angle_gamma   90.00
#
_symmetry.space_group_name_H-M   'P 1'
#
loop_
_entity.id
_entity.type
_entity.pdbx_description
1 polymer ?
#
loop_
_entity_poly.entity_id
_entity_poly.type
_entity_poly.pdbx_seq_one_letter_code
_entity_poly.pdbx_strand_id
1 'polypeptide(L)'
;MFLLDWLFGRRHGKPDAAPAPARSLKEADGCAPGTSIRYSADLVEHLVRDHHAMLECFAAIGKAARGARFGEAALLLERFRADLHGHLLVENVRLYVYLEHTLADDPASHALMREFRHDMDEIGKKVVAFLARYARLGEDPALAASFVADLDAVGAALADRIRREEDVLYPLYAPVA
;
A
#
# COMPACT_ATOMS: atom_id res chain seq x y z
N MET A 1 10.74 -0.39 -8.54
CA MET A 1 9.42 0.04 -8.04
C MET A 1 9.66 1.07 -6.96
N PHE A 2 9.22 2.30 -7.20
CA PHE A 2 9.45 3.41 -6.28
C PHE A 2 8.86 3.11 -4.89
N LEU A 3 7.67 2.50 -4.84
CA LEU A 3 6.98 2.26 -3.58
C LEU A 3 7.66 1.20 -2.74
N LEU A 4 8.20 0.14 -3.36
CA LEU A 4 9.00 -0.86 -2.65
C LEU A 4 10.28 -0.25 -2.06
N ASP A 5 10.98 0.60 -2.83
CA ASP A 5 12.18 1.30 -2.34
C ASP A 5 11.87 2.23 -1.16
N TRP A 6 10.68 2.83 -1.15
CA TRP A 6 10.19 3.64 -0.03
C TRP A 6 9.80 2.78 1.18
N LEU A 7 9.09 1.67 0.97
CA LEU A 7 8.66 0.72 2.01
C LEU A 7 9.83 0.14 2.80
N PHE A 8 10.89 -0.28 2.11
CA PHE A 8 12.03 -0.96 2.72
C PHE A 8 13.16 -0.02 3.13
N GLY A 9 13.04 1.28 2.82
CA GLY A 9 14.11 2.26 2.97
C GLY A 9 15.23 1.96 1.97
N ARG A 10 15.60 2.94 1.15
CA ARG A 10 16.58 2.78 0.07
C ARG A 10 17.90 2.17 0.58
N ARG A 11 18.07 0.85 0.46
CA ARG A 11 19.33 0.12 0.67
C ARG A 11 19.73 -0.50 -0.65
N HIS A 12 20.63 0.18 -1.36
CA HIS A 12 21.42 -0.47 -2.41
C HIS A 12 22.47 -1.34 -1.73
N GLY A 13 22.12 -2.59 -1.47
CA GLY A 13 23.03 -3.64 -1.04
C GLY A 13 22.59 -4.92 -1.72
N LYS A 14 23.31 -5.30 -2.78
CA LYS A 14 23.13 -6.56 -3.49
C LYS A 14 23.28 -7.70 -2.47
N PRO A 15 22.27 -8.53 -2.19
CA PRO A 15 22.50 -9.74 -1.43
C PRO A 15 23.25 -10.72 -2.36
N ASP A 16 24.48 -11.09 -1.98
CA ASP A 16 25.12 -12.28 -2.52
C ASP A 16 24.33 -13.50 -2.04
N ALA A 17 23.48 -14.03 -2.92
CA ALA A 17 22.77 -15.27 -2.67
C ALA A 17 23.72 -16.45 -2.96
N ALA A 18 24.22 -17.08 -1.91
CA ALA A 18 24.82 -18.42 -1.99
C ALA A 18 23.75 -19.44 -2.43
N PRO A 19 24.10 -20.47 -3.23
CA PRO A 19 23.13 -21.47 -3.64
C PRO A 19 22.69 -22.34 -2.45
N ALA A 20 21.40 -22.32 -2.15
CA ALA A 20 20.80 -23.25 -1.18
C ALA A 20 20.72 -24.66 -1.77
N PRO A 21 20.91 -25.73 -0.97
CA PRO A 21 20.87 -27.09 -1.46
C PRO A 21 19.45 -27.49 -1.89
N ALA A 22 19.36 -28.28 -2.95
CA ALA A 22 18.12 -28.81 -3.50
C ALA A 22 17.34 -29.59 -2.44
N ARG A 23 16.29 -28.97 -1.91
CA ARG A 23 15.33 -29.63 -1.01
C ARG A 23 14.25 -30.27 -1.88
N SER A 24 14.09 -31.58 -1.68
CA SER A 24 13.13 -32.45 -2.37
C SER A 24 11.75 -31.82 -2.49
N LEU A 25 11.29 -31.68 -3.75
CA LEU A 25 9.95 -31.25 -4.15
C LEU A 25 8.95 -32.33 -3.76
N LYS A 26 8.49 -32.30 -2.51
CA LYS A 26 7.24 -32.97 -2.11
C LYS A 26 6.26 -31.85 -1.79
N GLU A 27 5.48 -31.50 -2.82
CA GLU A 27 4.23 -30.73 -2.83
C GLU A 27 4.01 -29.82 -1.62
N ALA A 28 4.35 -28.53 -1.82
CA ALA A 28 3.93 -27.46 -0.93
C ALA A 28 2.45 -27.17 -1.18
N ASP A 29 1.58 -28.03 -0.66
CA ASP A 29 0.13 -27.83 -0.72
C ASP A 29 -0.21 -26.46 -0.09
N GLY A 30 -0.78 -25.56 -0.90
CA GLY A 30 -1.33 -24.26 -0.47
C GLY A 30 -0.40 -23.04 -0.50
N CYS A 31 0.86 -23.15 -0.95
CA CYS A 31 1.73 -21.98 -1.19
C CYS A 31 1.62 -21.48 -2.64
N ALA A 32 1.77 -20.18 -2.87
CA ALA A 32 1.90 -19.65 -4.22
C ALA A 32 3.18 -20.19 -4.89
N PRO A 33 3.13 -20.59 -6.18
CA PRO A 33 4.24 -21.24 -6.88
C PRO A 33 5.57 -20.51 -6.73
N GLY A 34 6.63 -21.20 -6.28
CA GLY A 34 7.96 -20.59 -6.15
C GLY A 34 8.15 -19.64 -4.95
N THR A 35 7.22 -19.62 -3.99
CA THR A 35 7.29 -18.80 -2.77
C THR A 35 6.96 -19.62 -1.50
N SER A 36 7.15 -19.01 -0.32
CA SER A 36 6.62 -19.52 0.96
C SER A 36 5.31 -18.83 1.39
N ILE A 37 4.73 -17.99 0.52
CA ILE A 37 3.51 -17.23 0.81
C ILE A 37 2.30 -18.13 0.60
N ARG A 38 1.45 -18.22 1.63
CA ARG A 38 0.22 -19.03 1.61
C ARG A 38 -1.02 -18.15 1.49
N TYR A 39 -2.07 -18.74 0.94
CA TYR A 39 -3.42 -18.17 1.02
C TYR A 39 -3.84 -17.97 2.49
N SER A 40 -4.55 -16.88 2.76
CA SER A 40 -5.05 -16.50 4.08
C SER A 40 -6.48 -15.98 3.92
N ALA A 41 -7.47 -16.74 4.37
CA ALA A 41 -8.89 -16.41 4.15
C ALA A 41 -9.32 -15.07 4.77
N ASP A 42 -8.57 -14.58 5.76
CA ASP A 42 -8.79 -13.33 6.49
C ASP A 42 -8.03 -12.12 5.90
N LEU A 43 -7.18 -12.30 4.88
CA LEU A 43 -6.32 -11.23 4.37
C LEU A 43 -7.14 -10.07 3.80
N VAL A 44 -8.13 -10.37 2.94
CA VAL A 44 -8.97 -9.33 2.31
C VAL A 44 -9.75 -8.56 3.37
N GLU A 45 -10.34 -9.27 4.35
CA GLU A 45 -11.05 -8.62 5.46
C GLU A 45 -10.13 -7.70 6.26
N HIS A 46 -8.88 -8.11 6.50
CA HIS A 46 -7.90 -7.28 7.18
C HIS A 46 -7.54 -6.02 6.38
N LEU A 47 -7.28 -6.15 5.08
CA LEU A 47 -6.94 -5.01 4.21
C LEU A 47 -8.09 -4.00 4.10
N VAL A 48 -9.33 -4.47 3.98
CA VAL A 48 -10.53 -3.61 3.97
C VAL A 48 -10.69 -2.89 5.32
N ARG A 49 -10.43 -3.57 6.44
CA ARG A 49 -10.44 -2.90 7.76
C ARG A 49 -9.38 -1.80 7.85
N ASP A 50 -8.19 -2.03 7.30
CA ASP A 50 -7.14 -1.01 7.23
C ASP A 50 -7.58 0.18 6.37
N HIS A 51 -8.21 -0.06 5.21
CA HIS A 51 -8.78 1.00 4.36
C HIS A 51 -9.76 1.89 5.12
N HIS A 52 -10.69 1.28 5.86
CA HIS A 52 -11.67 2.01 6.66
C HIS A 52 -10.97 2.89 7.71
N ALA A 53 -10.02 2.31 8.46
CA ALA A 53 -9.29 3.05 9.48
C ALA A 53 -8.47 4.22 8.88
N MET A 54 -7.86 4.01 7.70
CA MET A 54 -7.13 5.04 6.97
C MET A 54 -8.04 6.17 6.50
N LEU A 55 -9.21 5.85 5.91
CA LEU A 55 -10.20 6.84 5.46
C LEU A 55 -10.80 7.64 6.63
N GLU A 56 -11.08 7.00 7.75
CA GLU A 56 -11.50 7.67 8.98
C GLU A 56 -10.44 8.63 9.51
N CYS A 57 -9.17 8.19 9.53
CA CYS A 57 -8.04 9.04 9.91
C CYS A 57 -7.92 10.25 8.96
N PHE A 58 -8.06 10.02 7.65
CA PHE A 58 -7.99 11.07 6.64
C PHE A 58 -9.12 12.10 6.78
N ALA A 59 -10.34 11.65 7.08
CA ALA A 59 -11.46 12.53 7.37
C ALA A 59 -11.21 13.38 8.65
N ALA A 60 -10.61 12.78 9.67
CA ALA A 60 -10.23 13.49 10.90
C ALA A 60 -9.15 14.56 10.63
N ILE A 61 -8.14 14.27 9.79
CA ILE A 61 -7.14 15.26 9.34
C ILE A 61 -7.84 16.45 8.69
N GLY A 62 -8.76 16.20 7.75
CA GLY A 62 -9.50 17.25 7.08
C GLY A 62 -10.35 18.09 8.03
N LYS A 63 -11.00 17.46 9.02
CA LYS A 63 -11.77 18.17 10.06
C LYS A 63 -10.87 19.02 10.96
N ALA A 64 -9.68 18.55 11.31
CA ALA A 64 -8.71 19.31 12.09
C ALA A 64 -8.21 20.53 11.30
N ALA A 65 -7.75 20.33 10.08
CA ALA A 65 -7.20 21.39 9.23
C ALA A 65 -8.23 22.48 8.87
N ARG A 66 -9.46 22.10 8.51
CA ARG A 66 -10.54 23.07 8.23
C ARG A 66 -10.95 23.87 9.47
N GLY A 67 -10.73 23.31 10.67
CA GLY A 67 -10.87 24.02 11.95
C GLY A 67 -9.62 24.78 12.39
N ALA A 68 -8.63 24.97 11.51
CA ALA A 68 -7.33 25.58 11.80
C ALA A 68 -6.53 24.92 12.95
N ARG A 69 -6.87 23.67 13.31
CA ARG A 69 -6.16 22.86 14.32
C ARG A 69 -4.98 22.12 13.69
N PHE A 70 -4.01 22.87 13.16
CA PHE A 70 -2.90 22.30 12.37
C PHE A 70 -1.95 21.42 13.16
N GLY A 71 -1.78 21.66 14.47
CA GLY A 71 -1.03 20.75 15.35
C GLY A 71 -1.67 19.36 15.46
N GLU A 72 -3.00 19.31 15.59
CA GLU A 72 -3.76 18.05 15.58
C GLU A 72 -3.73 17.39 14.21
N ALA A 73 -3.88 18.16 13.14
CA ALA A 73 -3.77 17.65 11.77
C ALA A 73 -2.40 17.01 11.52
N ALA A 74 -1.31 17.60 12.03
CA ALA A 74 0.04 17.05 11.91
C ALA A 74 0.21 15.71 12.66
N LEU A 75 -0.33 15.58 13.87
CA LEU A 75 -0.31 14.32 14.63
C LEU A 75 -1.11 13.22 13.92
N LEU A 76 -2.29 13.56 13.39
CA LEU A 76 -3.11 12.63 12.62
C LEU A 76 -2.44 12.23 11.29
N LEU A 77 -1.73 13.16 10.65
CA LEU A 77 -0.98 12.90 9.41
C LEU A 77 0.16 11.90 9.66
N GLU A 78 0.85 12.01 10.79
CA GLU A 78 1.89 11.06 11.19
C GLU A 78 1.32 9.66 11.49
N ARG A 79 0.16 9.59 12.15
CA ARG A 79 -0.57 8.34 12.33
C ARG A 79 -0.95 7.72 10.97
N PHE A 80 -1.56 8.50 10.08
CA PHE A 80 -1.93 8.06 8.75
C PHE A 80 -0.73 7.54 7.95
N ARG A 81 0.43 8.19 8.07
CA ARG A 81 1.69 7.71 7.46
C ARG A 81 2.08 6.32 7.95
N ALA A 82 2.01 6.08 9.26
CA ALA A 82 2.33 4.79 9.85
C ALA A 82 1.32 3.70 9.42
N ASP A 83 0.03 4.01 9.46
CA ASP A 83 -1.05 3.09 9.06
C ASP A 83 -0.90 2.70 7.57
N LEU A 84 -0.66 3.69 6.69
CA LEU A 84 -0.43 3.45 5.27
C LEU A 84 0.81 2.59 5.01
N HIS A 85 1.90 2.83 5.74
CA HIS A 85 3.13 2.05 5.58
C HIS A 85 2.92 0.58 5.98
N GLY A 86 2.20 0.33 7.08
CA GLY A 86 1.83 -1.01 7.52
C GLY A 86 0.93 -1.72 6.51
N HIS A 87 -0.14 -1.04 6.06
CA HIS A 87 -1.07 -1.56 5.06
C HIS A 87 -0.34 -1.96 3.77
N LEU A 88 0.47 -1.05 3.21
CA LEU A 88 1.21 -1.32 1.97
C LEU A 88 2.21 -2.47 2.13
N LEU A 89 2.82 -2.66 3.30
CA LEU A 89 3.73 -3.78 3.53
C LEU A 89 2.99 -5.12 3.46
N VAL A 90 1.84 -5.21 4.12
CA VAL A 90 1.01 -6.41 4.11
C VAL A 90 0.52 -6.69 2.69
N GLU A 91 -0.02 -5.69 2.01
CA GLU A 91 -0.54 -5.84 0.65
C GLU A 91 0.55 -6.27 -0.33
N ASN A 92 1.71 -5.59 -0.33
CA ASN A 92 2.80 -5.90 -1.26
C ASN A 92 3.40 -7.28 -1.06
N VAL A 93 3.55 -7.73 0.19
CA VAL A 93 4.23 -8.99 0.51
C VAL A 93 3.28 -10.18 0.50
N ARG A 94 2.05 -10.02 0.99
CA ARG A 94 1.09 -11.13 1.12
C ARG A 94 0.14 -11.23 -0.06
N LEU A 95 -0.39 -10.12 -0.55
CA LEU A 95 -1.39 -10.13 -1.63
C LEU A 95 -0.71 -10.17 -2.99
N TYR A 96 0.10 -9.15 -3.32
CA TYR A 96 0.69 -9.05 -4.66
C TYR A 96 1.62 -10.21 -5.00
N VAL A 97 2.53 -10.59 -4.08
CA VAL A 97 3.42 -11.75 -4.33
C VAL A 97 2.61 -13.03 -4.51
N TYR A 98 1.52 -13.22 -3.77
CA TYR A 98 0.66 -14.38 -3.98
C TYR A 98 0.03 -14.35 -5.38
N LEU A 99 -0.66 -13.26 -5.73
CA LEU A 99 -1.35 -13.12 -7.02
C LEU A 99 -0.41 -13.21 -8.23
N GLU A 100 0.77 -12.57 -8.16
CA GLU A 100 1.78 -12.61 -9.23
C GLU A 100 2.25 -14.02 -9.54
N HIS A 101 2.31 -14.88 -8.52
CA HIS A 101 2.78 -16.25 -8.66
C HIS A 101 1.64 -17.23 -8.96
N THR A 102 0.43 -17.02 -8.43
CA THR A 102 -0.72 -17.88 -8.72
C THR A 102 -1.35 -17.62 -10.08
N LEU A 103 -1.22 -16.40 -10.60
CA LEU A 103 -1.78 -15.99 -11.90
C LEU A 103 -0.72 -15.91 -12.99
N ALA A 104 0.47 -16.49 -12.77
CA ALA A 104 1.61 -16.36 -13.66
C ALA A 104 1.35 -16.93 -15.08
N ASP A 105 0.48 -17.94 -15.18
CA ASP A 105 0.17 -18.59 -16.45
C ASP A 105 -1.04 -17.95 -17.17
N ASP A 106 -1.65 -16.89 -16.60
CA ASP A 106 -2.73 -16.13 -17.25
C ASP A 106 -2.24 -14.74 -17.74
N PRO A 107 -2.07 -14.56 -19.06
CA PRO A 107 -1.62 -13.29 -19.63
C PRO A 107 -2.53 -12.09 -19.30
N ALA A 108 -3.84 -12.31 -19.13
CA ALA A 108 -4.79 -11.25 -18.82
C ALA A 108 -4.62 -10.77 -17.38
N SER A 109 -4.58 -11.69 -16.42
CA SER A 109 -4.24 -11.38 -15.03
C SER A 109 -2.86 -10.74 -14.90
N HIS A 110 -1.87 -11.20 -15.67
CA HIS A 110 -0.55 -10.57 -15.69
C HIS A 110 -0.56 -9.12 -16.16
N ALA A 111 -1.37 -8.79 -17.18
CA ALA A 111 -1.53 -7.41 -17.64
C ALA A 111 -2.20 -6.55 -16.56
N LEU A 112 -3.25 -7.07 -15.92
CA LEU A 112 -3.95 -6.42 -14.83
C LEU A 112 -3.03 -6.14 -13.63
N MET A 113 -2.22 -7.12 -13.21
CA MET A 113 -1.25 -6.93 -12.12
C MET A 113 -0.23 -5.83 -12.43
N ARG A 114 0.24 -5.74 -13.68
CA ARG A 114 1.14 -4.64 -14.08
C ARG A 114 0.48 -3.27 -14.01
N GLU A 115 -0.80 -3.17 -14.39
CA GLU A 115 -1.58 -1.93 -14.28
C GLU A 115 -1.71 -1.49 -12.82
N PHE A 116 -2.13 -2.39 -11.93
CA PHE A 116 -2.25 -2.12 -10.50
C PHE A 116 -0.93 -1.67 -9.87
N ARG A 117 0.18 -2.35 -10.23
CA ARG A 117 1.53 -1.96 -9.79
C ARG A 117 1.94 -0.58 -10.29
N HIS A 118 1.62 -0.24 -11.54
CA HIS A 118 1.92 1.07 -12.10
C HIS A 118 1.15 2.17 -11.37
N ASP A 119 -0.15 1.97 -11.18
CA ASP A 119 -1.01 2.91 -10.46
C ASP A 119 -0.56 3.10 -9.01
N MET A 120 -0.05 2.02 -8.40
CA MET A 120 0.54 2.06 -7.07
C MET A 120 1.82 2.87 -6.98
N ASP A 121 2.71 2.76 -7.95
CA ASP A 121 3.90 3.60 -7.97
C ASP A 121 3.53 5.08 -8.18
N GLU A 122 2.55 5.41 -9.02
CA GLU A 122 2.14 6.80 -9.28
C GLU A 122 1.42 7.44 -8.10
N ILE A 123 0.43 6.75 -7.50
CA ILE A 123 -0.28 7.25 -6.32
C ILE A 123 0.67 7.30 -5.13
N GLY A 124 1.52 6.27 -4.96
CA GLY A 124 2.54 6.21 -3.93
C GLY A 124 3.46 7.43 -3.95
N LYS A 125 3.96 7.84 -5.12
CA LYS A 125 4.78 9.06 -5.26
C LYS A 125 4.05 10.32 -4.77
N LYS A 126 2.78 10.48 -5.15
CA LYS A 126 1.97 11.64 -4.76
C LYS A 126 1.75 11.69 -3.25
N VAL A 127 1.41 10.56 -2.64
CA VAL A 127 1.19 10.47 -1.19
C VAL A 127 2.48 10.71 -0.42
N VAL A 128 3.60 10.11 -0.85
CA VAL A 128 4.91 10.33 -0.21
C VAL A 128 5.34 11.80 -0.31
N ALA A 129 5.16 12.43 -1.47
CA ALA A 129 5.46 13.85 -1.64
C ALA A 129 4.58 14.74 -0.76
N PHE A 130 3.30 14.42 -0.63
CA PHE A 130 2.36 15.11 0.26
C PHE A 130 2.78 14.99 1.73
N LEU A 131 3.05 13.77 2.21
CA LEU A 131 3.48 13.52 3.58
C LEU A 131 4.80 14.23 3.90
N ALA A 132 5.75 14.23 2.96
CA ALA A 132 7.02 14.94 3.13
C ALA A 132 6.84 16.46 3.18
N ARG A 133 5.99 17.03 2.30
CA ARG A 133 5.70 18.47 2.26
C ARG A 133 5.11 18.98 3.58
N TYR A 134 4.24 18.18 4.20
CA TYR A 134 3.46 18.58 5.36
C TYR A 134 3.97 18.00 6.69
N ALA A 135 5.18 17.44 6.70
CA ALA A 135 5.82 16.93 7.92
C ALA A 135 5.96 17.98 9.03
N ARG A 136 6.01 19.28 8.66
CA ARG A 136 6.11 20.42 9.59
C ARG A 136 4.86 21.29 9.62
N LEU A 137 3.69 20.74 9.23
CA LEU A 137 2.43 21.48 9.17
C LEU A 137 2.07 22.18 10.49
N GLY A 138 2.41 21.58 11.64
CA GLY A 138 2.16 22.19 12.96
C GLY A 138 3.10 23.34 13.33
N GLU A 139 4.19 23.53 12.58
CA GLU A 139 5.26 24.50 12.87
C GLU A 139 5.33 25.65 11.87
N ASP A 140 4.88 25.43 10.62
CA ASP A 140 4.98 26.39 9.53
C ASP A 140 3.59 26.83 9.03
N PRO A 141 3.11 28.03 9.44
CA PRO A 141 1.84 28.58 8.99
C PRO A 141 1.73 28.79 7.48
N ALA A 142 2.84 28.89 6.75
CA ALA A 142 2.82 29.07 5.29
C ALA A 142 2.28 27.82 4.56
N LEU A 143 2.43 26.64 5.17
CA LEU A 143 1.91 25.37 4.64
C LEU A 143 0.38 25.28 4.72
N ALA A 144 -0.24 25.97 5.68
CA ALA A 144 -1.68 25.91 5.92
C ALA A 144 -2.52 26.35 4.70
N ALA A 145 -2.00 27.31 3.93
CA ALA A 145 -2.73 27.91 2.81
C ALA A 145 -3.04 26.91 1.68
N SER A 146 -2.12 25.98 1.40
CA SER A 146 -2.29 24.95 0.37
C SER A 146 -2.74 23.61 0.93
N PHE A 147 -2.64 23.40 2.25
CA PHE A 147 -2.82 22.07 2.85
C PHE A 147 -4.17 21.43 2.54
N VAL A 148 -5.27 22.16 2.69
CA VAL A 148 -6.62 21.59 2.49
C VAL A 148 -6.83 21.19 1.03
N ALA A 149 -6.37 22.01 0.07
CA ALA A 149 -6.50 21.71 -1.35
C ALA A 149 -5.66 20.47 -1.74
N ASP A 150 -4.43 20.38 -1.23
CA ASP A 150 -3.56 19.23 -1.48
C ASP A 150 -4.10 17.96 -0.80
N LEU A 151 -4.65 18.08 0.41
CA LEU A 151 -5.28 17.00 1.14
C LEU A 151 -6.48 16.44 0.37
N ASP A 152 -7.36 17.31 -0.14
CA ASP A 152 -8.54 16.87 -0.90
C ASP A 152 -8.12 16.17 -2.21
N ALA A 153 -7.09 16.67 -2.90
CA ALA A 153 -6.55 16.04 -4.12
C ALA A 153 -5.95 14.66 -3.86
N VAL A 154 -5.15 14.51 -2.79
CA VAL A 154 -4.58 13.22 -2.39
C VAL A 154 -5.66 12.25 -1.92
N GLY A 155 -6.64 12.75 -1.16
CA GLY A 155 -7.77 11.95 -0.67
C GLY A 155 -8.60 11.35 -1.79
N ALA A 156 -8.88 12.13 -2.85
CA ALA A 156 -9.58 11.63 -4.03
C ALA A 156 -8.82 10.50 -4.73
N ALA A 157 -7.51 10.65 -4.90
CA ALA A 157 -6.67 9.61 -5.51
C ALA A 157 -6.59 8.33 -4.66
N LEU A 158 -6.51 8.47 -3.34
CA LEU A 158 -6.50 7.33 -2.42
C LEU A 158 -7.83 6.59 -2.41
N ALA A 159 -8.96 7.32 -2.38
CA ALA A 159 -10.28 6.72 -2.40
C ALA A 159 -10.56 5.95 -3.71
N ASP A 160 -10.15 6.51 -4.85
CA ASP A 160 -10.27 5.81 -6.14
C ASP A 160 -9.44 4.53 -6.19
N ARG A 161 -8.23 4.57 -5.60
CA ARG A 161 -7.37 3.39 -5.49
C ARG A 161 -8.00 2.30 -4.64
N ILE A 162 -8.42 2.63 -3.42
CA ILE A 162 -9.08 1.70 -2.49
C ILE A 162 -10.28 1.03 -3.18
N ARG A 163 -11.12 1.82 -3.84
CA ARG A 163 -12.27 1.31 -4.58
C ARG A 163 -11.85 0.30 -5.66
N ARG A 164 -10.81 0.59 -6.45
CA ARG A 164 -10.33 -0.33 -7.49
C ARG A 164 -9.72 -1.61 -6.91
N GLU A 165 -9.04 -1.52 -5.77
CA GLU A 165 -8.53 -2.71 -5.08
C GLU A 165 -9.68 -3.62 -4.64
N GLU A 166 -10.66 -3.05 -3.96
CA GLU A 166 -11.80 -3.79 -3.43
C GLU A 166 -12.71 -4.36 -4.53
N ASP A 167 -12.97 -3.58 -5.59
CA ASP A 167 -13.89 -3.97 -6.67
C ASP A 167 -13.25 -4.93 -7.69
N VAL A 168 -11.92 -4.87 -7.87
CA VAL A 168 -11.24 -5.55 -8.99
C VAL A 168 -10.08 -6.43 -8.55
N LEU A 169 -9.20 -5.95 -7.66
CA LEU A 169 -8.01 -6.73 -7.26
C LEU A 169 -8.36 -7.86 -6.28
N TYR A 170 -9.06 -7.54 -5.20
CA TYR A 170 -9.38 -8.47 -4.12
C TYR A 170 -10.25 -9.66 -4.58
N PRO A 171 -11.19 -9.52 -5.54
CA PRO A 171 -11.89 -10.66 -6.12
C PRO A 171 -11.00 -11.71 -6.80
N LEU A 172 -9.78 -11.37 -7.20
CA LEU A 172 -8.82 -12.31 -7.78
C LEU A 172 -8.12 -13.18 -6.71
N TYR A 173 -8.23 -12.80 -5.45
CA TYR A 173 -7.57 -13.48 -4.34
C TYR A 173 -8.37 -14.71 -3.89
N ALA A 174 -8.09 -15.84 -4.54
CA ALA A 174 -8.67 -17.14 -4.26
C ALA A 174 -7.59 -18.17 -3.88
N PRO A 175 -7.93 -19.23 -3.12
CA PRO A 175 -7.00 -20.32 -2.85
C PRO A 175 -6.55 -21.01 -4.14
N VAL A 176 -5.30 -21.50 -4.17
CA VAL A 176 -4.81 -22.35 -5.27
C VAL A 176 -5.58 -23.67 -5.23
N ALA A 177 -6.10 -24.09 -6.39
CA ALA A 177 -6.82 -25.34 -6.57
C ALA A 177 -5.89 -26.56 -6.60
#